data_AF-A0A6I5P706-F1
#
_entry.id   AF-A0A6I5P706-F1
#
_cell.length_a   1.000
_cell.length_b   1.000
_cell.length_c   1.000
_cell.angle_alpha   90.00
_cell.angle_beta   90.00
_cell.angle_gamma   90.00
#
_symmetry.space_group_name_H-M   'P 1'
#
loop_
_entity.id
_entity.type
_entity.pdbx_description
1 polymer ?
#
loop_
_entity_poly.entity_id
_entity_poly.type
_entity_poly.pdbx_seq_one_letter_code
_entity_poly.pdbx_strand_id
1 'polypeptide(L)'
;MSEHQEPLDCEQREDRSHGRWVYRRVSVYEVTGQDWAESWPGLQRGLCVERWGYRERRPFAQTHYYISNLDADAATFLKRITRALVD
;
A
#
# COMPACT_ATOMS: atom_id res chain seq x y z
N MET A 1 -14.45 1.93 -0.15
CA MET A 1 -13.80 1.62 1.13
C MET A 1 -14.37 2.57 2.16
N SER A 2 -15.10 2.06 3.14
CA SER A 2 -15.50 2.85 4.31
C SER A 2 -14.24 3.25 5.09
N GLU A 3 -14.16 4.48 5.59
CA GLU A 3 -13.01 5.01 6.35
C GLU A 3 -12.74 4.27 7.69
N HIS A 4 -13.51 3.21 8.00
CA HIS A 4 -13.46 2.47 9.26
C HIS A 4 -13.17 0.97 9.12
N GLN A 5 -12.82 0.48 7.94
CA GLN A 5 -12.44 -0.93 7.81
C GLN A 5 -11.01 -1.14 8.32
N GLU A 6 -10.82 -2.03 9.30
CA GLU A 6 -9.48 -2.43 9.73
C GLU A 6 -8.79 -3.20 8.59
N PRO A 7 -7.49 -2.98 8.38
CA PRO A 7 -6.75 -3.77 7.41
C PRO A 7 -6.68 -5.22 7.87
N LEU A 8 -6.79 -6.15 6.92
CA LEU A 8 -6.53 -7.57 7.15
C LEU A 8 -5.10 -7.80 7.62
N ASP A 9 -4.16 -7.02 7.07
CA ASP A 9 -2.75 -7.11 7.40
C ASP A 9 -2.07 -5.76 7.11
N CYS A 10 -0.98 -5.47 7.84
CA CYS A 10 -0.16 -4.30 7.57
C CYS A 10 1.32 -4.60 7.78
N GLU A 11 2.15 -4.07 6.88
CA GLU A 11 3.61 -4.20 6.96
C GLU A 11 4.25 -2.83 6.69
N GLN A 12 5.29 -2.51 7.46
CA GLN A 12 6.04 -1.28 7.32
C GLN A 12 7.53 -1.54 7.10
N ARG A 13 8.14 -0.75 6.22
CA ARG A 13 9.58 -0.70 6.07
C ARG A 13 10.10 0.73 6.11
N GLU A 14 11.31 0.84 6.60
CA GLU A 14 12.10 2.06 6.60
C GLU A 14 13.29 1.89 5.65
N ASP A 15 13.49 2.88 4.78
CA ASP A 15 14.66 2.98 3.91
C ASP A 15 15.39 4.30 4.19
N ARG A 16 16.68 4.20 4.53
CA ARG A 16 17.58 5.35 4.73
C ARG A 16 18.72 5.28 3.73
N SER A 17 18.93 6.36 2.98
CA SER A 17 20.08 6.48 2.08
C SER A 17 20.34 7.94 1.71
N HIS A 18 21.61 8.35 1.61
CA HIS A 18 22.07 9.65 1.04
C HIS A 18 21.05 10.82 1.11
N GLY A 19 20.71 11.27 2.32
CA GLY A 19 19.81 12.43 2.53
C GLY A 19 18.30 12.16 2.35
N ARG A 20 17.91 10.89 2.15
CA ARG A 20 16.54 10.39 2.16
C ARG A 20 16.31 9.55 3.40
N TRP A 21 15.19 9.83 4.05
CA TRP A 21 14.63 9.02 5.13
C TRP A 21 13.18 8.77 4.80
N VAL A 22 12.84 7.53 4.44
CA VAL A 22 11.50 7.20 3.95
C VAL A 22 10.94 6.03 4.74
N TYR A 23 9.76 6.25 5.30
CA TYR A 23 8.88 5.21 5.79
C TYR A 23 7.90 4.83 4.67
N ARG A 24 7.62 3.53 4.55
CA ARG A 24 6.58 3.00 3.69
C ARG A 24 5.75 2.00 4.46
N ARG A 25 4.43 2.19 4.47
CA ARG A 25 3.47 1.24 5.03
C ARG A 25 2.54 0.75 3.92
N VAL A 26 2.32 -0.55 3.89
CA VAL A 26 1.29 -1.17 3.05
C VAL A 26 0.25 -1.77 3.99
N SER A 27 -0.99 -1.39 3.78
CA SER A 27 -2.16 -1.94 4.47
C SER A 27 -3.03 -2.67 3.45
N VAL A 28 -3.37 -3.92 3.74
CA VAL A 28 -4.18 -4.79 2.89
C VAL A 28 -5.59 -4.85 3.43
N TYR A 29 -6.58 -4.69 2.56
CA TYR A 29 -8.00 -4.69 2.90
C TYR A 29 -8.72 -5.79 2.14
N GLU A 30 -9.70 -6.37 2.81
CA GLU A 30 -10.69 -7.21 2.15
C GLU A 30 -11.55 -6.35 1.22
N VAL A 31 -11.78 -6.83 0.00
CA VAL A 31 -12.75 -6.21 -0.89
C VAL A 31 -14.10 -6.87 -0.62
N THR A 32 -14.92 -6.21 0.18
CA THR A 32 -16.30 -6.64 0.45
C THR A 32 -17.27 -5.80 -0.38
N GLY A 33 -18.30 -6.45 -0.92
CA GLY A 33 -19.36 -5.79 -1.70
C GLY A 33 -19.58 -6.46 -3.05
N GLN A 34 -20.85 -6.73 -3.34
CA GLN A 34 -21.28 -7.44 -4.55
C GLN A 34 -20.96 -6.63 -5.82
N ASP A 35 -21.03 -5.30 -5.75
CA ASP A 35 -20.72 -4.39 -6.86
C ASP A 35 -19.27 -4.53 -7.39
N TRP A 36 -18.33 -4.82 -6.48
CA TRP A 36 -16.92 -5.05 -6.85
C TRP A 36 -16.75 -6.39 -7.56
N ALA A 37 -17.46 -7.42 -7.10
CA ALA A 37 -17.41 -8.75 -7.71
C ALA A 37 -17.97 -8.75 -9.14
N GLU A 38 -19.01 -7.97 -9.39
CA GLU A 38 -19.62 -7.82 -10.73
C GLU A 38 -18.74 -6.97 -11.67
N SER A 39 -18.22 -5.84 -11.18
CA SER A 39 -17.45 -4.90 -12.02
C SER A 39 -16.01 -5.35 -12.26
N TRP A 40 -15.41 -6.09 -11.32
CA TRP A 40 -14.01 -6.52 -11.36
C TRP A 40 -13.86 -8.00 -11.01
N PRO A 41 -14.28 -8.92 -11.91
CA PRO A 41 -14.13 -10.34 -11.69
C PRO A 41 -12.66 -10.69 -11.41
N GLY A 42 -12.42 -11.34 -10.27
CA GLY A 42 -11.09 -11.74 -9.82
C GLY A 42 -10.35 -10.71 -8.97
N LEU A 43 -10.94 -9.57 -8.64
CA LEU A 43 -10.43 -8.67 -7.60
C LEU A 43 -10.37 -9.40 -6.24
N GLN A 44 -9.19 -9.43 -5.62
CA GLN A 44 -8.94 -10.13 -4.35
C GLN A 44 -8.70 -9.16 -3.20
N ARG A 45 -7.91 -8.09 -3.41
CA ARG A 45 -7.43 -7.22 -2.32
C ARG A 45 -7.46 -5.75 -2.71
N GLY A 46 -7.82 -4.90 -1.75
CA GLY A 46 -7.59 -3.46 -1.79
C GLY A 46 -6.32 -3.11 -1.01
N LEU A 47 -5.54 -2.14 -1.47
CA LEU A 47 -4.28 -1.76 -0.84
C LEU A 47 -4.26 -0.26 -0.57
N CYS A 48 -3.78 0.13 0.61
CA CYS A 48 -3.34 1.50 0.91
C CYS A 48 -1.82 1.49 1.07
N VAL A 49 -1.13 2.36 0.33
CA VAL A 49 0.32 2.52 0.40
C VAL A 49 0.62 3.94 0.83
N GLU A 50 1.16 4.07 2.02
CA GLU A 50 1.57 5.34 2.59
C GLU A 50 3.10 5.45 2.52
N ARG A 51 3.58 6.62 2.11
CA ARG A 51 5.01 6.96 2.08
C ARG A 51 5.19 8.32 2.76
N TRP A 52 6.06 8.39 3.74
CA TRP A 52 6.35 9.66 4.41
C TRP A 52 7.79 9.73 4.90
N GLY A 53 8.24 10.93 5.26
CA GLY A 53 9.56 11.16 5.82
C GLY A 53 10.18 12.41 5.21
N TYR A 54 11.47 12.35 4.88
CA TYR A 54 12.26 13.49 4.43
C TYR A 54 13.00 13.17 3.12
N ARG A 55 12.92 14.10 2.16
CA ARG A 55 13.77 14.16 0.96
C ARG A 55 14.50 15.49 0.98
N GLU A 56 15.83 15.48 0.95
CA GLU A 56 16.64 16.72 0.98
C GLU A 56 16.25 17.67 2.12
N ARG A 57 15.98 17.09 3.30
CA ARG A 57 15.53 17.78 4.52
C ARG A 57 14.13 18.42 4.42
N ARG A 58 13.40 18.23 3.33
CA ARG A 58 12.00 18.64 3.19
C ARG A 58 11.08 17.48 3.57
N PRO A 59 10.11 17.68 4.47
CA PRO A 59 9.15 16.64 4.79
C PRO A 59 8.24 16.36 3.60
N PHE A 60 7.82 15.11 3.45
CA PHE A 60 6.81 14.71 2.47
C PHE A 60 5.91 13.61 3.05
N ALA A 61 4.69 13.52 2.53
CA ALA A 61 3.75 12.44 2.79
C ALA A 61 2.90 12.21 1.54
N GLN A 62 2.66 10.94 1.20
CA GLN A 62 1.88 10.51 0.05
C GLN A 62 1.08 9.25 0.41
N THR A 63 -0.14 9.16 -0.09
CA THR A 63 -1.00 7.99 0.04
C THR A 63 -1.49 7.59 -1.35
N HIS A 64 -1.36 6.31 -1.66
CA HIS A 64 -1.83 5.73 -2.92
C HIS A 64 -2.72 4.53 -2.63
N TYR A 65 -3.76 4.36 -3.43
CA TYR A 65 -4.68 3.22 -3.34
C TYR A 65 -4.54 2.36 -4.58
N TYR A 66 -4.54 1.04 -4.38
CA TYR A 66 -4.48 0.06 -5.46
C TYR A 66 -5.53 -1.03 -5.24
N ILE A 67 -5.88 -1.70 -6.33
CA ILE A 67 -6.67 -2.92 -6.33
C ILE A 67 -5.82 -4.04 -6.95
N SER A 68 -6.00 -5.27 -6.46
CA SER A 68 -5.16 -6.40 -6.84
C SER A 68 -5.99 -7.66 -7.01
N ASN A 69 -5.75 -8.39 -8.10
CA ASN A 69 -6.27 -9.74 -8.31
C ASN A 69 -5.45 -10.83 -7.61
N LEU A 70 -4.37 -10.46 -6.92
CA LEU A 70 -3.59 -11.36 -6.09
C LEU A 70 -4.14 -11.37 -4.66
N ASP A 71 -4.35 -12.56 -4.13
CA ASP A 71 -4.51 -12.78 -2.70
C ASP A 71 -3.13 -12.95 -2.05
N ALA A 72 -2.66 -11.91 -1.35
CA ALA A 72 -1.38 -11.92 -0.67
C ALA A 72 -1.40 -11.00 0.57
N ASP A 73 -0.41 -11.19 1.43
CA ASP A 73 -0.19 -10.41 2.65
C ASP A 73 0.53 -9.08 2.38
N ALA A 74 0.57 -8.21 3.40
CA ALA A 74 1.16 -6.88 3.29
C ALA A 74 2.67 -6.95 3.03
N ALA A 75 3.38 -7.94 3.59
CA ALA A 75 4.80 -8.14 3.37
C ALA A 75 5.15 -8.50 1.92
N THR A 76 4.33 -9.34 1.28
CA THR A 76 4.48 -9.70 -0.13
C THR A 76 4.22 -8.49 -1.02
N PHE A 77 3.16 -7.73 -0.76
CA PHE A 77 2.87 -6.51 -1.52
C PHE A 77 3.96 -5.46 -1.33
N LEU A 78 4.45 -5.24 -0.11
CA LEU A 78 5.52 -4.28 0.17
C LEU A 78 6.78 -4.58 -0.63
N LYS A 79 7.17 -5.86 -0.74
CA LYS A 79 8.30 -6.29 -1.58
C LYS A 79 8.09 -6.01 -3.06
N ARG A 80 6.87 -6.22 -3.58
CA ARG A 80 6.52 -6.03 -4.99
C ARG A 80 6.42 -4.54 -5.36
N ILE A 81 5.71 -3.76 -4.55
CA ILE A 81 5.47 -2.33 -4.77
C ILE A 81 6.77 -1.52 -4.68
N THR A 82 7.67 -1.89 -3.76
CA THR A 82 8.96 -1.21 -3.60
C THR A 82 9.85 -1.35 -4.85
N ARG A 83 9.72 -2.43 -5.62
CA ARG A 83 10.47 -2.61 -6.88
C ARG A 83 9.89 -1.82 -8.06
N ALA A 84 8.60 -1.53 -8.05
CA ALA A 84 7.93 -0.78 -9.12
C ALA A 84 8.06 0.75 -8.96
N LEU A 85 8.28 1.23 -7.72
CA LEU A 85 8.40 2.65 -7.38
C LEU A 85 9.88 3.09 -7.22
N VAL A 86 10.73 2.70 -8.16
CA VAL A 86 12.07 3.30 -8.28
C VAL A 86 11.91 4.58 -9.12
N ASP A 87 11.66 5.68 -8.42
CA ASP A 87 11.74 7.06 -8.93
C ASP A 87 13.20 7.45 -9.22
#